data_AF-A0A3M1Y0N7-F1
#
_entry.id   AF-A0A3M1Y0N7-F1
#
_cell.length_a   1.000
_cell.length_b   1.000
_cell.length_c   1.000
_cell.angle_alpha   90.00
_cell.angle_beta   90.00
_cell.angle_gamma   90.00
#
_symmetry.space_group_name_H-M   'P 1'
#
loop_
_entity.id
_entity.type
_entity.pdbx_description
1 polymer ?
#
loop_
_entity_poly.entity_id
_entity_poly.type
_entity_poly.pdbx_seq_one_letter_code
_entity_poly.pdbx_strand_id
1 'polypeptide(L)' 'PNPMRDRAVLRFRNPAREALDVTVMSLDGRMVRRYADVRSESLTIERDNLPAGLYFVHFVNPAGQHTATSLMVE' A
#
# COMPACT_ATOMS: atom_id res chain seq x y z
N PRO A 1 12.01 -3.19 -7.05
CA PRO A 1 11.12 -2.07 -6.64
C PRO A 1 11.32 -0.88 -7.58
N ASN A 2 10.26 -0.38 -8.20
CA ASN A 2 10.33 0.85 -9.00
C ASN A 2 10.34 2.04 -8.01
N PRO A 3 11.40 2.88 -7.98
CA PRO A 3 11.45 4.00 -7.06
C PRO A 3 10.37 5.03 -7.42
N MET A 4 9.64 5.51 -6.41
CA MET A 4 8.60 6.52 -6.62
C MET A 4 9.15 7.93 -6.34
N ARG A 5 8.88 8.87 -7.26
CA ARG A 5 9.25 10.29 -7.12
C ARG A 5 8.09 11.18 -6.68
N ASP A 6 6.93 11.00 -7.31
CA ASP A 6 5.71 11.75 -7.00
C ASP A 6 4.59 10.82 -6.53
N ARG A 7 4.42 9.68 -7.21
CA ARG A 7 3.39 8.68 -6.89
C ARG A 7 3.82 7.28 -7.32
N ALA A 8 3.23 6.27 -6.70
CA ALA A 8 3.31 4.87 -7.11
C ALA A 8 1.92 4.28 -7.34
N VAL A 9 1.79 3.44 -8.37
CA VAL A 9 0.55 2.68 -8.61
C VAL A 9 0.81 1.23 -8.27
N LEU A 10 0.15 0.73 -7.23
CA LEU A 10 0.14 -0.68 -6.88
C LEU A 10 -0.99 -1.38 -7.62
N ARG A 11 -0.68 -2.46 -8.32
CA ARG A 11 -1.67 -3.34 -8.95
C ARG A 11 -1.73 -4.65 -8.18
N PHE A 12 -2.93 -5.12 -7.90
CA PHE A 12 -3.19 -6.33 -7.13
C PHE A 12 -4.46 -7.00 -7.64
N ARG A 13 -4.58 -8.31 -7.46
CA ARG A 13 -5.80 -9.03 -7.84
C ARG A 13 -6.85 -8.87 -6.76
N ASN A 14 -7.97 -8.24 -7.11
CA ASN A 14 -9.18 -8.19 -6.29
C ASN A 14 -10.43 -8.44 -7.16
N PRO A 15 -10.52 -9.59 -7.85
CA PRO A 15 -11.60 -9.84 -8.81
C PRO A 15 -12.99 -9.89 -8.14
N ALA A 16 -13.04 -10.28 -6.86
CA ALA A 16 -14.25 -10.31 -6.06
C ALA A 16 -14.66 -8.93 -5.50
N ARG A 17 -13.85 -7.89 -5.73
CA ARG A 17 -14.05 -6.52 -5.22
C ARG A 17 -14.27 -6.50 -3.69
N GLU A 18 -13.51 -7.33 -2.99
CA GLU A 18 -13.51 -7.37 -1.53
C GLU A 18 -13.08 -6.01 -0.97
N ALA A 19 -13.63 -5.63 0.18
CA ALA A 19 -13.26 -4.42 0.89
C ALA A 19 -11.90 -4.62 1.57
N LEU A 20 -10.81 -4.30 0.85
CA LEU A 20 -9.46 -4.42 1.39
C LEU A 20 -9.12 -3.24 2.30
N ASP A 21 -8.42 -3.53 3.38
CA ASP A 21 -7.74 -2.56 4.22
C ASP A 21 -6.26 -2.54 3.85
N VAL A 22 -5.78 -1.38 3.39
CA VAL A 22 -4.41 -1.22 2.91
C VAL A 22 -3.65 -0.28 3.83
N THR A 23 -2.59 -0.76 4.46
CA THR A 23 -1.75 0.03 5.36
C THR A 23 -0.35 0.17 4.81
N VAL A 24 0.18 1.39 4.82
CA VAL A 24 1.58 1.67 4.50
C VAL A 24 2.34 1.87 5.81
N MET A 25 3.43 1.15 5.99
CA MET A 25 4.26 1.15 7.20
C MET A 25 5.71 1.50 6.86
N SER A 26 6.36 2.30 7.70
CA SER A 26 7.81 2.52 7.62
C SER A 26 8.59 1.33 8.22
N LEU A 27 9.90 1.30 7.98
CA LEU A 27 10.81 0.25 8.49
C LEU A 27 10.78 0.06 10.01
N ASP A 28 10.47 1.12 10.76
CA ASP A 28 10.31 1.12 12.22
C ASP A 28 8.96 0.57 12.70
N GLY A 29 8.09 0.13 11.77
CA GLY A 29 6.76 -0.39 12.07
C GLY A 29 5.69 0.67 12.29
N ARG A 30 5.99 1.96 12.07
CA ARG A 30 4.97 3.01 12.19
C ARG A 30 4.05 3.00 10.96
N MET A 31 2.73 2.96 11.20
CA MET A 31 1.75 3.17 10.13
C MET A 31 1.77 4.63 9.68
N VAL A 32 2.09 4.86 8.42
CA VAL A 32 2.18 6.21 7.82
C VAL A 32 0.97 6.56 6.97
N ARG A 33 0.27 5.56 6.42
CA ARG A 33 -1.01 5.75 5.71
C ARG A 33 -1.91 4.53 5.87
N ARG A 34 -3.21 4.76 5.72
CA ARG A 34 -4.25 3.75 5.67
C ARG A 34 -5.29 4.10 4.61
N TYR A 35 -5.70 3.11 3.84
CA TYR A 35 -6.80 3.18 2.88
C TYR A 35 -7.80 2.07 3.23
N ALA A 36 -8.99 2.45 3.67
CA ALA A 36 -10.05 1.52 4.01
C ALA A 36 -11.00 1.31 2.81
N ASP A 37 -11.67 0.15 2.79
CA ASP A 37 -12.70 -0.20 1.80
C ASP A 37 -12.21 -0.11 0.34
N VAL A 38 -10.95 -0.52 0.09
CA VAL A 38 -10.36 -0.53 -1.25
C VAL A 38 -10.89 -1.73 -2.03
N ARG A 39 -11.81 -1.47 -2.96
CA ARG A 39 -12.46 -2.49 -3.81
C ARG A 39 -11.96 -2.55 -5.25
N SER A 40 -11.01 -1.67 -5.60
CA SER A 40 -10.36 -1.64 -6.91
C SER A 40 -9.30 -2.74 -7.03
N GLU A 41 -8.74 -2.91 -8.23
CA GLU A 41 -7.56 -3.76 -8.50
C GLU A 41 -6.26 -2.94 -8.57
N SER A 42 -6.35 -1.65 -8.27
CA SER A 42 -5.20 -0.77 -8.21
C SER A 42 -5.39 0.33 -7.17
N LEU A 43 -4.28 0.74 -6.57
CA LEU A 43 -4.21 1.81 -5.58
C LEU A 43 -3.07 2.75 -5.96
N THR A 44 -3.39 4.03 -6.08
CA THR A 44 -2.38 5.08 -6.23
C THR A 44 -1.98 5.57 -4.85
N ILE A 45 -0.68 5.50 -4.55
CA ILE A 45 -0.07 6.06 -3.36
C ILE A 45 0.69 7.31 -3.81
N GLU A 46 0.20 8.47 -3.40
CA GLU A 46 0.91 9.74 -3.59
C GLU A 46 2.04 9.85 -2.56
N ARG A 47 3.15 10.49 -2.93
CA ARG A 47 4.29 10.73 -2.02
C ARG A 47 3.90 11.65 -0.89
N ASP A 48 3.30 12.79 -1.23
CA ASP A 48 3.09 13.92 -0.33
C ASP A 48 4.31 14.13 0.59
N ASN A 49 4.12 13.98 1.90
CA ASN A 49 5.16 14.16 2.92
C ASN A 49 5.80 12.84 3.38
N LEU A 50 5.77 11.76 2.59
CA LEU A 50 6.49 10.53 2.89
C LEU A 50 8.00 10.75 2.70
N PRO A 51 8.83 10.65 3.77
CA PRO A 51 10.27 10.75 3.62
C PRO A 51 10.81 9.67 2.68
N ALA A 52 11.94 9.96 2.03
CA ALA A 52 12.68 8.97 1.26
C ALA A 52 13.03 7.77 2.13
N GLY A 53 12.87 6.56 1.60
CA GLY A 53 13.10 5.33 2.33
C GLY A 53 12.26 4.15 1.84
N LEU A 54 12.43 3.02 2.53
CA LEU A 54 11.69 1.80 2.27
C LEU A 54 10.44 1.73 3.13
N TYR A 55 9.34 1.32 2.51
CA TYR A 55 8.05 1.12 3.16
C TYR A 55 7.49 -0.25 2.81
N PHE A 56 6.66 -0.78 3.70
CA PHE A 56 5.88 -1.99 3.45
C PHE A 56 4.42 -1.61 3.29
N VAL A 57 3.78 -2.16 2.26
CA VAL A 57 2.36 -1.99 2.01
C VAL A 57 1.68 -3.32 2.27
N HIS A 58 0.82 -3.36 3.27
CA HIS A 58 0.04 -4.53 3.65
C HIS A 58 -1.39 -4.39 3.17
N PHE A 59 -1.94 -5.49 2.68
CA PHE A 59 -3.33 -5.64 2.27
C PHE A 59 -3.96 -6.69 3.17
N VAL A 60 -5.09 -6.35 3.77
CA VAL A 60 -5.88 -7.26 4.61
C VAL A 60 -7.28 -7.33 4.04
N ASN A 61 -7.76 -8.53 3.75
CA ASN A 61 -9.14 -8.73 3.32
C ASN A 61 -10.07 -9.08 4.51
N PRO A 62 -11.40 -9.08 4.34
CA PRO A 62 -12.33 -9.44 5.40
C PRO A 62 -12.18 -10.88 5.93
N ALA A 63 -11.57 -11.77 5.14
CA ALA A 63 -11.25 -13.14 5.56
C ALA A 63 -9.97 -13.22 6.43
N GLY A 64 -9.27 -12.11 6.66
CA GLY A 64 -8.03 -12.06 7.44
C GLY A 64 -6.80 -12.54 6.67
N GLN A 65 -6.84 -12.60 5.34
CA GLN A 65 -5.67 -12.89 4.53
C GLN A 65 -4.80 -11.64 4.42
N HIS A 66 -3.49 -11.81 4.67
CA HIS A 66 -2.51 -10.74 4.64
C HIS A 66 -1.58 -10.90 3.42
N THR A 67 -1.45 -9.86 2.61
CA THR A 67 -0.45 -9.77 1.54
C THR A 67 0.42 -8.54 1.78
N ALA A 68 1.73 -8.64 1.54
CA ALA A 68 2.67 -7.54 1.72
C ALA A 68 3.51 -7.32 0.46
N THR A 69 3.83 -6.05 0.18
CA THR A 69 4.80 -5.68 -0.85
C THR A 69 5.67 -4.52 -0.38
N SER A 70 6.85 -4.35 -0.99
CA SER A 70 7.78 -3.26 -0.67
C SER A 70 7.62 -2.10 -1.65
N LEU A 71 7.69 -0.88 -1.11
CA LEU A 71 7.65 0.39 -1.83
C LEU A 71 8.89 1.21 -1.48
N MET A 72 9.67 1.62 -2.48
CA MET A 72 10.82 2.50 -2.30
C MET A 72 10.45 3.93 -2.71
N VAL A 73 10.71 4.88 -1.83
CA VAL A 73 10.52 6.32 -2.07
C VAL A 73 11.89 6.99 -2.17
N GLU A 74 12.10 7.79 -3.23
CA GLU A 74 13.32 8.60 -3.43
C GLU A 74 13.16 10.04 -2.92
#